data_AF-A0A553N5K0-F1
#
_entry.id   AF-A0A553N5K0-F1
#
_cell.length_a   1.000
_cell.length_b   1.000
_cell.length_c   1.000
_cell.angle_alpha   90.00
_cell.angle_beta   90.00
_cell.angle_gamma   90.00
#
_symmetry.space_group_name_H-M   'P 1'
#
loop_
_entity.id
_entity.type
_entity.pdbx_description
1 polymer ?
#
loop_
_entity_poly.entity_id
_entity_poly.type
_entity_poly.pdbx_seq_one_letter_code
_entity_poly.pdbx_strand_id
1 'polypeptide(L)'
;MASMLFRRVVPPCVGSLKALSTVPTARVHSRPVKNLSYGWWAYILGEETLPRFNKNSKIFTIEGNLASGKGALAQKLADEYGMLYMPEPDVYYLNVFFENDVPLKKEFHGNCCLETFYLDPKASDGNSYRLQHWMYVMRYLQYAKAVEHLLATGQGVILERSPFSDKVFLESMFKEGYIHKRCFDHYYTVRGNSIDRFLHPHLVIYLDVPAEDVQKKLKESEKPYLQNVSLSYLKGIETAYKTKVLPEISKESELLRYDPIEVQDLEKILEDIDSLTFKKGHWHEQNNHSFHYMRMFVQDTNKILPLVHLPIYLPEITMSAHETDAFWTTFRSLPGQKYAKGYNADVGDKYIWLK
;
A
#
# COMPACT_ATOMS: atom_id res chain seq x y z
N MET A 1 -59.03 26.26 40.76
CA MET A 1 -57.94 27.07 41.34
C MET A 1 -56.70 26.86 40.46
N ALA A 2 -56.53 27.53 39.33
CA ALA A 2 -56.15 28.94 39.12
C ALA A 2 -54.78 29.30 39.72
N SER A 3 -53.76 29.38 38.85
CA SER A 3 -52.56 30.25 38.92
C SER A 3 -51.55 29.78 37.84
N MET A 4 -51.69 30.19 36.57
CA MET A 4 -50.93 31.28 35.91
C MET A 4 -49.39 31.09 35.94
N LEU A 5 -48.73 30.65 34.86
CA LEU A 5 -48.23 31.41 33.69
C LEU A 5 -47.34 32.62 34.02
N PHE A 6 -46.04 32.52 33.69
CA PHE A 6 -45.32 33.61 33.02
C PHE A 6 -44.28 33.05 32.04
N ARG A 7 -44.59 33.22 30.76
CA ARG A 7 -43.70 33.17 29.60
C ARG A 7 -43.20 34.59 29.38
N ARG A 8 -41.94 34.83 29.01
CA ARG A 8 -41.50 35.95 28.13
C ARG A 8 -39.99 35.79 27.83
N VAL A 9 -39.60 35.57 26.57
CA VAL A 9 -39.25 36.54 25.50
C VAL A 9 -37.72 36.70 25.37
N VAL A 10 -37.21 36.38 24.18
CA VAL A 10 -35.88 36.73 23.59
C VAL A 10 -36.12 38.02 22.77
N PRO A 11 -35.23 39.05 22.65
CA PRO A 11 -33.87 39.02 22.04
C PRO A 11 -32.93 40.17 22.56
N PRO A 12 -31.89 40.71 21.84
CA PRO A 12 -30.83 40.19 20.95
C PRO A 12 -29.38 40.55 21.42
N CYS A 13 -28.39 39.87 20.82
CA CYS A 13 -27.02 40.30 20.48
C CYS A 13 -26.43 41.62 21.04
N VAL A 14 -25.39 41.54 21.89
CA VAL A 14 -24.18 42.40 21.86
C VAL A 14 -23.01 41.58 22.43
N GLY A 15 -21.90 41.53 21.68
CA GLY A 15 -20.75 40.65 21.93
C GLY A 15 -19.83 41.07 23.07
N SER A 16 -18.99 40.12 23.49
CA SER A 16 -17.71 40.39 24.13
C SER A 16 -16.81 39.14 24.08
N LEU A 17 -15.76 39.27 23.26
CA LEU A 17 -14.40 38.74 23.42
C LEU A 17 -14.19 37.24 23.71
N LYS A 18 -13.74 36.55 22.65
CA LYS A 18 -12.98 35.30 22.69
C LYS A 18 -11.73 35.45 23.55
N ALA A 19 -11.63 34.66 24.62
CA ALA A 19 -10.36 34.19 25.14
C ALA A 19 -10.28 32.67 24.86
N LEU A 20 -9.72 32.30 23.72
CA LEU A 20 -9.35 30.91 23.41
C LEU A 20 -8.06 30.60 24.19
N SER A 21 -8.20 30.16 25.43
CA SER A 21 -7.14 29.41 26.10
C SER A 21 -7.12 28.00 25.52
N THR A 22 -6.29 27.77 24.51
CA THR A 22 -5.97 26.41 24.04
C THR A 22 -5.08 25.75 25.09
N VAL A 23 -5.70 25.22 26.15
CA VAL A 23 -5.04 24.23 27.00
C VAL A 23 -4.91 22.96 26.15
N PRO A 24 -3.70 22.42 25.91
CA PRO A 24 -3.57 21.14 25.24
C PRO A 24 -4.18 20.09 26.18
N THR A 25 -5.37 19.61 25.84
CA THR A 25 -5.98 18.46 26.51
C THR A 25 -5.03 17.29 26.38
N ALA A 26 -4.35 16.97 27.48
CA ALA A 26 -3.47 15.84 27.62
C ALA A 26 -4.24 14.55 27.32
N ARG A 27 -4.01 13.97 26.14
CA ARG A 27 -4.47 12.61 25.86
C ARG A 27 -3.54 11.66 26.61
N VAL A 28 -4.09 10.96 27.60
CA VAL A 28 -3.40 9.81 28.20
C VAL A 28 -3.37 8.72 27.14
N HIS A 29 -2.21 8.53 26.51
CA HIS A 29 -1.97 7.36 25.66
C HIS A 29 -1.81 6.13 26.57
N SER A 30 -2.93 5.60 27.09
CA SER A 30 -2.99 4.34 27.81
C SER A 30 -3.18 3.18 26.84
N ARG A 31 -2.29 3.06 25.85
CA ARG A 31 -2.09 1.79 25.14
C ARG A 31 -0.74 1.26 25.59
N PRO A 32 -0.65 0.01 26.09
CA PRO A 32 0.65 -0.60 26.30
C PRO A 32 1.33 -0.59 24.93
N VAL A 33 2.52 0.00 24.89
CA VAL A 33 3.34 -0.03 23.68
C VAL A 33 3.53 -1.51 23.35
N LYS A 34 2.87 -2.01 22.30
CA LYS A 34 3.08 -3.35 21.75
C LYS A 34 4.47 -3.36 21.07
N ASN A 35 5.53 -3.17 21.85
CA ASN A 35 6.92 -3.11 21.38
C ASN A 35 7.66 -4.45 21.53
N LEU A 36 6.97 -5.53 21.89
CA LEU A 36 7.58 -6.85 21.79
C LEU A 36 7.49 -7.29 20.33
N SER A 37 8.58 -7.10 19.60
CA SER A 37 8.76 -7.72 18.32
C SER A 37 8.77 -9.24 18.48
N TYR A 38 8.18 -9.94 17.50
CA TYR A 38 8.27 -11.39 17.50
C TYR A 38 9.74 -11.75 17.31
N GLY A 39 10.18 -12.79 18.01
CA GLY A 39 11.58 -13.16 18.09
C GLY A 39 11.75 -14.66 18.27
N TRP A 40 13.01 -15.09 18.31
CA TRP A 40 13.36 -16.49 18.52
C TRP A 40 12.80 -17.04 19.85
N TRP A 41 12.81 -16.23 20.90
CA TRP A 41 12.21 -16.62 22.19
C TRP A 41 10.70 -16.82 22.10
N ALA A 42 9.98 -15.95 21.39
CA ALA A 42 8.54 -16.11 21.20
C ALA A 42 8.23 -17.43 20.44
N TYR A 43 9.03 -17.75 19.43
CA TYR A 43 8.92 -19.01 18.70
C TYR A 43 9.15 -20.23 19.60
N ILE A 44 10.23 -20.23 20.40
CA ILE A 44 10.54 -21.35 21.32
C ILE A 44 9.51 -21.49 22.43
N LEU A 45 8.94 -20.38 22.91
CA LEU A 45 7.88 -20.37 23.90
C LEU A 45 6.52 -20.84 23.32
N GLY A 46 6.48 -21.28 22.06
CA GLY A 46 5.33 -21.93 21.44
C GLY A 46 4.48 -21.02 20.56
N GLU A 47 4.96 -19.81 20.21
CA GLU A 47 4.25 -18.93 19.27
C GLU A 47 4.47 -19.38 17.81
N GLU A 48 3.86 -20.50 17.44
CA GLU A 48 3.89 -21.05 16.08
C GLU A 48 2.83 -20.43 15.15
N THR A 49 3.12 -20.41 13.84
CA THR A 49 2.24 -19.81 12.83
C THR A 49 1.22 -20.78 12.26
N LEU A 50 1.59 -22.03 11.97
CA LEU A 50 0.70 -23.01 11.35
C LEU A 50 -0.58 -23.29 12.16
N PRO A 51 -0.54 -23.40 13.50
CA PRO A 51 -1.77 -23.62 14.28
C PRO A 51 -2.79 -22.49 14.17
N ARG A 52 -2.39 -21.29 13.72
CA ARG A 52 -3.27 -20.13 13.52
C ARG A 52 -3.93 -20.14 12.14
N PHE A 53 -3.47 -20.99 11.21
CA PHE A 53 -3.96 -21.01 9.85
C PHE A 53 -5.28 -21.78 9.74
N ASN A 54 -6.27 -21.09 9.20
CA ASN A 54 -7.59 -21.59 8.82
C ASN A 54 -7.69 -21.71 7.29
N LYS A 55 -8.81 -22.25 6.78
CA LYS A 55 -9.08 -22.31 5.32
C LYS A 55 -8.94 -20.93 4.66
N ASN A 56 -9.38 -19.88 5.35
CA ASN A 56 -9.39 -18.50 4.87
C ASN A 56 -8.06 -17.74 5.11
N SER A 57 -7.03 -18.40 5.64
CA SER A 57 -5.70 -17.79 5.84
C SER A 57 -4.92 -17.76 4.54
N LYS A 58 -5.39 -16.92 3.61
CA LYS A 58 -4.87 -16.80 2.25
C LYS A 58 -4.65 -15.34 1.89
N ILE A 59 -3.73 -15.12 0.94
CA ILE A 59 -3.49 -13.81 0.36
C ILE A 59 -4.11 -13.81 -1.03
N PHE A 60 -5.12 -12.97 -1.22
CA PHE A 60 -5.76 -12.75 -2.50
C PHE A 60 -5.35 -11.39 -3.04
N THR A 61 -5.09 -11.32 -4.34
CA THR A 61 -4.73 -10.06 -5.00
C THR A 61 -5.67 -9.82 -6.17
N ILE A 62 -6.31 -8.66 -6.21
CA ILE A 62 -7.19 -8.26 -7.31
C ILE A 62 -6.39 -7.37 -8.25
N GLU A 63 -6.27 -7.86 -9.48
CA GLU A 63 -5.46 -7.27 -10.54
C GLU A 63 -6.36 -6.76 -11.67
N GLY A 64 -5.85 -5.77 -12.41
CA GLY A 64 -6.58 -5.19 -13.52
C GLY A 64 -6.20 -3.74 -13.81
N ASN A 65 -6.67 -3.27 -14.96
CA ASN A 65 -6.37 -1.94 -15.46
C ASN A 65 -6.93 -0.83 -14.54
N LEU A 66 -6.39 0.40 -14.59
CA LEU A 66 -6.62 1.50 -13.62
C LEU A 66 -8.06 1.62 -13.11
N ALA A 67 -9.02 1.96 -13.97
CA ALA A 67 -10.43 2.20 -13.60
C ALA A 67 -11.33 0.95 -13.74
N SER A 68 -10.83 -0.22 -13.33
CA SER A 68 -11.59 -1.50 -13.46
C SER A 68 -12.57 -1.78 -12.32
N GLY A 69 -12.63 -0.94 -11.28
CA GLY A 69 -13.52 -1.17 -10.12
C GLY A 69 -13.00 -2.17 -9.09
N LYS A 70 -11.68 -2.41 -9.08
CA LYS A 70 -11.00 -3.39 -8.21
C LYS A 70 -11.36 -3.23 -6.73
N GLY A 71 -11.33 -2.01 -6.21
CA GLY A 71 -11.50 -1.76 -4.78
C GLY A 71 -12.89 -2.08 -4.27
N ALA A 72 -13.91 -1.84 -5.09
CA ALA A 72 -15.28 -2.20 -4.73
C ALA A 72 -15.44 -3.72 -4.63
N LEU A 73 -14.83 -4.48 -5.56
CA LEU A 73 -14.83 -5.95 -5.49
C LEU A 73 -14.01 -6.46 -4.29
N ALA A 74 -12.83 -5.87 -4.07
CA ALA A 74 -11.91 -6.25 -3.01
C ALA A 74 -12.53 -6.06 -1.63
N GLN A 75 -13.21 -4.94 -1.42
CA GLN A 75 -13.91 -4.66 -0.17
C GLN A 75 -15.05 -5.65 0.06
N LYS A 76 -15.89 -5.90 -0.94
CA LYS A 76 -16.99 -6.88 -0.83
C LYS A 76 -16.48 -8.28 -0.50
N LEU A 77 -15.44 -8.75 -1.19
CA LEU A 77 -14.86 -10.07 -0.90
C LEU A 77 -14.24 -10.14 0.50
N ALA A 78 -13.66 -9.03 0.98
CA ALA A 78 -13.08 -8.99 2.31
C ALA A 78 -14.16 -9.06 3.40
N ASP A 79 -15.27 -8.37 3.19
CA ASP A 79 -16.42 -8.37 4.11
C ASP A 79 -17.06 -9.77 4.19
N GLU A 80 -17.24 -10.47 3.06
CA GLU A 80 -17.81 -11.84 3.01
C GLU A 80 -16.91 -12.88 3.68
N TYR A 81 -15.61 -12.89 3.37
CA TYR A 81 -14.68 -13.87 3.94
C TYR A 81 -14.15 -13.50 5.33
N GLY A 82 -14.49 -12.31 5.84
CA GLY A 82 -13.92 -11.76 7.08
C GLY A 82 -12.40 -11.54 7.00
N MET A 83 -11.88 -11.25 5.81
CA MET A 83 -10.46 -11.02 5.56
C MET A 83 -10.11 -9.54 5.75
N LEU A 84 -8.83 -9.24 5.97
CA LEU A 84 -8.37 -7.87 6.04
C LEU A 84 -8.28 -7.28 4.62
N TYR A 85 -9.06 -6.23 4.36
CA TYR A 85 -8.92 -5.44 3.14
C TYR A 85 -7.76 -4.44 3.26
N MET A 86 -6.85 -4.46 2.30
CA MET A 86 -5.77 -3.49 2.16
C MET A 86 -5.93 -2.75 0.81
N PRO A 87 -6.27 -1.44 0.81
CA PRO A 87 -6.52 -0.67 -0.41
C PRO A 87 -5.24 -0.38 -1.19
N GLU A 88 -5.33 -0.02 -2.48
CA GLU A 88 -4.15 0.27 -3.31
C GLU A 88 -3.28 1.36 -2.65
N PRO A 89 -1.97 1.14 -2.51
CA PRO A 89 -1.11 2.08 -1.81
C PRO A 89 -0.85 3.30 -2.70
N ASP A 90 -1.16 4.47 -2.17
CA ASP A 90 -0.84 5.75 -2.81
C ASP A 90 0.60 6.20 -2.47
N VAL A 91 1.06 7.27 -3.09
CA VAL A 91 2.35 7.93 -2.82
C VAL A 91 2.55 8.21 -1.32
N TYR A 92 1.46 8.48 -0.59
CA TYR A 92 1.44 8.81 0.84
C TYR A 92 1.35 7.59 1.77
N TYR A 93 1.44 6.35 1.26
CA TYR A 93 1.26 5.13 2.03
C TYR A 93 2.18 5.03 3.26
N LEU A 94 3.38 5.64 3.22
CA LEU A 94 4.28 5.69 4.38
C LEU A 94 3.65 6.33 5.63
N ASN A 95 2.73 7.28 5.47
CA ASN A 95 2.03 7.87 6.62
C ASN A 95 1.18 6.83 7.36
N VAL A 96 0.52 5.94 6.60
CA VAL A 96 -0.27 4.83 7.14
C VAL A 96 0.65 3.76 7.72
N PHE A 97 1.72 3.42 6.99
CA PHE A 97 2.67 2.39 7.39
C PHE A 97 3.37 2.68 8.72
N PHE A 98 3.81 3.92 8.96
CA PHE A 98 4.44 4.33 10.21
C PHE A 98 3.45 4.78 11.30
N GLU A 99 2.14 4.80 10.98
CA GLU A 99 1.09 5.29 11.87
C GLU A 99 1.44 6.69 12.43
N ASN A 100 1.83 7.61 11.53
CA ASN A 100 2.17 8.97 11.89
C ASN A 100 0.88 9.76 12.21
N ASP A 101 0.83 10.40 13.38
CA ASP A 101 -0.34 11.21 13.79
C ASP A 101 -0.57 12.42 12.87
N VAL A 102 0.50 12.97 12.29
CA VAL A 102 0.46 14.08 11.34
C VAL A 102 0.99 13.59 9.99
N PRO A 103 0.21 13.70 8.90
CA PRO A 103 0.67 13.33 7.57
C PRO A 103 1.90 14.14 7.16
N LEU A 104 2.94 13.45 6.70
CA LEU A 104 4.12 14.11 6.17
C LEU A 104 3.78 14.84 4.86
N LYS A 105 4.42 16.00 4.65
CA LYS A 105 4.29 16.77 3.39
C LYS A 105 4.78 15.95 2.19
N LYS A 106 4.27 16.29 1.01
CA LYS A 106 4.63 15.66 -0.28
C LYS A 106 6.13 15.54 -0.53
N GLU A 107 6.92 16.51 -0.05
CA GLU A 107 8.37 16.52 -0.18
C GLU A 107 9.02 15.25 0.42
N PHE A 108 8.45 14.71 1.48
CA PHE A 108 8.94 13.50 2.16
C PHE A 108 8.48 12.19 1.52
N HIS A 109 7.66 12.25 0.47
CA HIS A 109 7.15 11.08 -0.26
C HIS A 109 7.83 10.94 -1.63
N GLY A 110 9.17 10.86 -1.60
CA GLY A 110 9.99 10.62 -2.80
C GLY A 110 9.98 11.74 -3.84
N ASN A 111 9.52 12.95 -3.48
CA ASN A 111 9.38 14.09 -4.39
C ASN A 111 8.67 13.72 -5.72
N CYS A 112 7.71 12.79 -5.67
CA CYS A 112 7.02 12.30 -6.84
C CYS A 112 5.59 12.84 -6.93
N CYS A 113 5.09 12.98 -8.15
CA CYS A 113 3.77 13.53 -8.40
C CYS A 113 3.08 12.77 -9.52
N LEU A 114 1.95 12.12 -9.18
CA LEU A 114 1.09 11.43 -10.13
C LEU A 114 0.46 12.41 -11.12
N GLU A 115 0.07 13.60 -10.67
CA GLU A 115 -0.54 14.63 -11.52
C GLU A 115 0.45 15.11 -12.59
N THR A 116 1.69 15.38 -12.18
CA THR A 116 2.76 15.79 -13.11
C THR A 116 3.07 14.68 -14.11
N PHE A 117 3.03 13.42 -13.69
CA PHE A 117 3.24 12.28 -14.59
C PHE A 117 2.17 12.21 -15.68
N TYR A 118 0.89 12.41 -15.36
CA TYR A 118 -0.16 12.35 -16.37
C TYR A 118 -0.27 13.60 -17.24
N LEU A 119 0.19 14.76 -16.75
CA LEU A 119 0.24 16.01 -17.52
C LEU A 119 1.44 16.03 -18.49
N ASP A 120 2.62 15.67 -18.00
CA ASP A 120 3.85 15.62 -18.80
C ASP A 120 4.71 14.39 -18.41
N PRO A 121 4.42 13.22 -18.99
CA PRO A 121 5.16 12.00 -18.71
C PRO A 121 6.58 11.99 -19.29
N LYS A 122 6.95 12.97 -20.13
CA LYS A 122 8.29 13.10 -20.73
C LYS A 122 9.11 14.24 -20.13
N ALA A 123 8.66 14.78 -18.98
CA ALA A 123 9.36 15.82 -18.26
C ALA A 123 10.83 15.42 -17.97
N SER A 124 11.75 16.37 -18.15
CA SER A 124 13.19 16.17 -17.93
C SER A 124 13.58 15.95 -16.47
N ASP A 125 12.67 16.19 -15.53
CA ASP A 125 12.86 16.03 -14.07
C ASP A 125 12.98 14.54 -13.63
N GLY A 126 12.70 13.59 -14.53
CA GLY A 126 12.77 12.17 -14.20
C GLY A 126 11.62 11.68 -13.29
N ASN A 127 10.60 12.52 -13.05
CA ASN A 127 9.45 12.20 -12.21
C ASN A 127 8.76 10.89 -12.61
N SER A 128 8.69 10.56 -13.90
CA SER A 128 8.07 9.33 -14.40
C SER A 128 8.68 8.08 -13.78
N TYR A 129 10.01 7.96 -13.82
CA TYR A 129 10.69 6.80 -13.24
C TYR A 129 10.74 6.86 -11.71
N ARG A 130 10.95 8.05 -11.13
CA ARG A 130 10.94 8.26 -9.68
C ARG A 130 9.61 7.83 -9.06
N LEU A 131 8.49 8.20 -9.68
CA LEU A 131 7.14 7.80 -9.27
C LEU A 131 6.96 6.28 -9.40
N GLN A 132 7.34 5.67 -10.53
CA GLN A 132 7.20 4.24 -10.73
C GLN A 132 8.00 3.45 -9.68
N HIS A 133 9.25 3.85 -9.42
CA HIS A 133 10.07 3.22 -8.40
C HIS A 133 9.49 3.43 -7.00
N TRP A 134 9.00 4.63 -6.68
CA TRP A 134 8.35 4.91 -5.40
C TRP A 134 7.09 4.04 -5.20
N MET A 135 6.22 3.95 -6.21
CA MET A 135 5.03 3.08 -6.17
C MET A 135 5.38 1.61 -5.99
N TYR A 136 6.45 1.14 -6.65
CA TYR A 136 6.97 -0.22 -6.43
C TYR A 136 7.36 -0.44 -4.97
N VAL A 137 8.11 0.49 -4.36
CA VAL A 137 8.50 0.41 -2.94
C VAL A 137 7.26 0.40 -2.03
N MET A 138 6.24 1.24 -2.29
CA MET A 138 5.02 1.25 -1.49
C MET A 138 4.26 -0.08 -1.57
N ARG A 139 4.09 -0.64 -2.77
CA ARG A 139 3.46 -1.95 -2.99
C ARG A 139 4.24 -3.08 -2.34
N TYR A 140 5.56 -3.01 -2.38
CA TYR A 140 6.46 -3.96 -1.72
C TYR A 140 6.29 -3.93 -0.20
N LEU A 141 6.28 -2.74 0.41
CA LEU A 141 6.05 -2.56 1.84
C LEU A 141 4.65 -3.00 2.27
N GLN A 142 3.63 -2.73 1.46
CA GLN A 142 2.29 -3.21 1.72
C GLN A 142 2.21 -4.73 1.68
N TYR A 143 2.85 -5.37 0.69
CA TYR A 143 2.89 -6.83 0.61
C TYR A 143 3.61 -7.44 1.82
N ALA A 144 4.72 -6.84 2.26
CA ALA A 144 5.38 -7.25 3.50
C ALA A 144 4.45 -7.16 4.72
N LYS A 145 3.66 -6.07 4.82
CA LYS A 145 2.67 -5.91 5.89
C LYS A 145 1.54 -6.92 5.82
N ALA A 146 1.08 -7.26 4.61
CA ALA A 146 0.08 -8.30 4.38
C ALA A 146 0.58 -9.68 4.84
N VAL A 147 1.82 -10.01 4.50
CA VAL A 147 2.47 -11.26 4.95
C VAL A 147 2.69 -11.25 6.46
N GLU A 148 3.13 -10.13 7.05
CA GLU A 148 3.24 -9.98 8.51
C GLU A 148 1.90 -10.23 9.20
N HIS A 149 0.81 -9.61 8.70
CA HIS A 149 -0.53 -9.77 9.25
C HIS A 149 -1.03 -11.20 9.16
N LEU A 150 -0.85 -11.84 8.00
CA LEU A 150 -1.21 -13.24 7.79
C LEU A 150 -0.46 -14.15 8.77
N LEU A 151 0.86 -14.01 8.89
CA LEU A 151 1.69 -14.86 9.74
C LEU A 151 1.47 -14.59 11.23
N ALA A 152 1.15 -13.35 11.61
CA ALA A 152 0.92 -12.99 13.01
C ALA A 152 -0.49 -13.39 13.48
N THR A 153 -1.52 -13.16 12.67
CA THR A 153 -2.92 -13.31 13.10
C THR A 153 -3.58 -14.58 12.59
N GLY A 154 -3.10 -15.13 11.47
CA GLY A 154 -3.81 -16.17 10.72
C GLY A 154 -5.01 -15.63 9.93
N GLN A 155 -5.29 -14.34 9.92
CA GLN A 155 -6.37 -13.77 9.12
C GLN A 155 -5.91 -13.59 7.66
N GLY A 156 -6.74 -14.00 6.70
CA GLY A 156 -6.49 -13.75 5.28
C GLY A 156 -6.46 -12.27 4.93
N VAL A 157 -5.82 -11.94 3.82
CA VAL A 157 -5.64 -10.55 3.36
C VAL A 157 -6.04 -10.45 1.89
N ILE A 158 -6.82 -9.43 1.56
CA ILE A 158 -7.17 -9.08 0.18
C ILE A 158 -6.48 -7.75 -0.16
N LEU A 159 -5.68 -7.79 -1.22
CA LEU A 159 -4.89 -6.66 -1.71
C LEU A 159 -5.42 -6.17 -3.05
N GLU A 160 -5.40 -4.86 -3.23
CA GLU A 160 -5.52 -4.25 -4.55
C GLU A 160 -4.14 -4.12 -5.21
N ARG A 161 -3.90 -4.92 -6.25
CA ARG A 161 -2.61 -5.04 -6.94
C ARG A 161 -1.47 -5.51 -6.05
N SER A 162 -0.51 -6.18 -6.67
CA SER A 162 0.64 -6.76 -6.00
C SER A 162 1.95 -6.22 -6.59
N PRO A 163 3.09 -6.31 -5.87
CA PRO A 163 4.39 -5.97 -6.45
C PRO A 163 4.74 -6.84 -7.67
N PHE A 164 4.15 -8.04 -7.78
CA PHE A 164 4.37 -8.95 -8.92
C PHE A 164 3.83 -8.39 -10.23
N SER A 165 2.71 -7.65 -10.18
CA SER A 165 2.07 -7.06 -11.35
C SER A 165 2.62 -5.68 -11.73
N ASP A 166 3.40 -5.02 -10.87
CA ASP A 166 3.89 -3.64 -11.11
C ASP A 166 4.67 -3.49 -12.42
N LYS A 167 5.32 -4.56 -12.89
CA LYS A 167 6.08 -4.56 -14.16
C LYS A 167 5.24 -4.15 -15.38
N VAL A 168 3.92 -4.30 -15.35
CA VAL A 168 3.05 -3.89 -16.47
C VAL A 168 3.10 -2.39 -16.72
N PHE A 169 3.22 -1.58 -15.67
CA PHE A 169 3.28 -0.13 -15.79
C PHE A 169 4.60 0.27 -16.40
N LEU A 170 5.71 -0.24 -15.87
CA LEU A 170 7.05 0.02 -16.39
C LEU A 170 7.18 -0.35 -17.87
N GLU A 171 6.69 -1.52 -18.27
CA GLU A 171 6.76 -1.95 -19.66
C GLU A 171 5.96 -1.07 -20.61
N SER A 172 4.80 -0.60 -20.15
CA SER A 172 3.95 0.32 -20.91
C SER A 172 4.62 1.68 -21.02
N MET A 173 5.24 2.18 -19.93
CA MET A 173 6.02 3.42 -19.93
C MET A 173 7.23 3.33 -20.86
N PHE A 174 7.90 2.17 -20.92
CA PHE A 174 9.04 1.96 -21.82
C PHE A 174 8.61 1.95 -23.29
N LYS A 175 7.49 1.29 -23.62
CA LYS A 175 6.93 1.27 -24.98
C LYS A 175 6.52 2.66 -25.49
N GLU A 176 5.94 3.49 -24.62
CA GLU A 176 5.57 4.88 -24.95
C GLU A 176 6.78 5.84 -24.98
N GLY A 177 7.96 5.37 -24.56
CA GLY A 177 9.18 6.17 -24.47
C GLY A 177 9.17 7.22 -23.36
N TYR A 178 8.46 6.95 -22.25
CA TYR A 178 8.46 7.83 -21.06
C TYR A 178 9.70 7.62 -20.18
N ILE A 179 10.32 6.46 -20.27
CA ILE A 179 11.49 6.10 -19.47
C ILE A 179 12.64 5.63 -20.35
N HIS A 180 13.87 5.85 -19.89
CA HIS A 180 15.08 5.43 -20.58
C HIS A 180 15.40 3.96 -20.30
N LYS A 181 16.17 3.31 -21.19
CA LYS A 181 16.59 1.92 -21.02
C LYS A 181 17.34 1.67 -19.70
N ARG A 182 18.18 2.61 -19.26
CA ARG A 182 18.88 2.54 -17.96
C ARG A 182 17.93 2.37 -16.77
N CYS A 183 16.77 3.04 -16.81
CA CYS A 183 15.74 2.97 -15.77
C CYS A 183 15.03 1.61 -15.80
N PHE A 184 14.79 1.11 -17.01
CA PHE A 184 14.23 -0.22 -17.22
C PHE A 184 15.14 -1.30 -16.64
N ASP A 185 16.44 -1.26 -16.96
CA ASP A 185 17.42 -2.24 -16.47
C ASP A 185 17.53 -2.20 -14.93
N HIS A 186 17.61 -1.00 -14.33
CA HIS A 186 17.63 -0.84 -12.88
C HIS A 186 16.39 -1.43 -12.19
N TYR A 187 15.20 -1.24 -12.77
CA TYR A 187 13.98 -1.80 -12.19
C TYR A 187 14.04 -3.33 -12.14
N TYR A 188 14.49 -4.00 -13.21
CA TYR A 188 14.58 -5.46 -13.19
C TYR A 188 15.66 -5.96 -12.22
N THR A 189 16.75 -5.22 -12.03
CA THR A 189 17.74 -5.54 -10.98
C THR A 189 17.12 -5.45 -9.60
N VAL A 190 16.40 -4.36 -9.31
CA VAL A 190 15.67 -4.19 -8.04
C VAL A 190 14.63 -5.29 -7.85
N ARG A 191 13.82 -5.57 -8.87
CA ARG A 191 12.76 -6.59 -8.85
C ARG A 191 13.33 -7.97 -8.53
N GLY A 192 14.39 -8.39 -9.24
CA GLY A 192 15.03 -9.69 -9.02
C GLY A 192 15.58 -9.85 -7.60
N ASN A 193 16.11 -8.79 -7.00
CA ASN A 193 16.63 -8.85 -5.62
C ASN A 193 15.53 -8.87 -4.55
N SER A 194 14.37 -8.26 -4.83
CA SER A 194 13.34 -8.00 -3.83
C SER A 194 12.20 -9.02 -3.85
N ILE A 195 11.72 -9.42 -5.03
CA ILE A 195 10.54 -10.30 -5.17
C ILE A 195 10.83 -11.73 -4.72
N ASP A 196 12.01 -12.26 -5.00
CA ASP A 196 12.38 -13.65 -4.70
C ASP A 196 12.41 -13.97 -3.19
N ARG A 197 12.31 -12.95 -2.33
CA ARG A 197 12.19 -13.12 -0.87
C ARG A 197 10.77 -13.43 -0.41
N PHE A 198 9.77 -13.21 -1.26
CA PHE A 198 8.37 -13.37 -0.95
C PHE A 198 7.77 -14.56 -1.70
N LEU A 199 6.81 -15.21 -1.05
CA LEU A 199 5.94 -16.16 -1.74
C LEU A 199 4.91 -15.38 -2.56
N HIS A 200 4.58 -15.92 -3.73
CA HIS A 200 3.49 -15.44 -4.58
C HIS A 200 2.15 -15.47 -3.85
N PRO A 201 1.16 -14.64 -4.21
CA PRO A 201 -0.18 -14.73 -3.63
C PRO A 201 -0.82 -16.10 -3.90
N HIS A 202 -1.80 -16.48 -3.09
CA HIS A 202 -2.48 -17.77 -3.27
C HIS A 202 -3.45 -17.74 -4.45
N LEU A 203 -4.14 -16.61 -4.61
CA LEU A 203 -5.12 -16.36 -5.64
C LEU A 203 -4.89 -14.99 -6.26
N VAL A 204 -4.94 -14.95 -7.59
CA VAL A 204 -4.99 -13.70 -8.34
C VAL A 204 -6.31 -13.65 -9.10
N ILE A 205 -7.07 -12.59 -8.86
CA ILE A 205 -8.32 -12.32 -9.57
C ILE A 205 -8.05 -11.21 -10.56
N TYR A 206 -8.05 -11.51 -11.85
CA TYR A 206 -7.82 -10.54 -12.92
C TYR A 206 -9.14 -10.07 -13.53
N LEU A 207 -9.36 -8.76 -13.48
CA LEU A 207 -10.51 -8.09 -14.12
C LEU A 207 -10.15 -7.66 -15.53
N ASP A 208 -10.74 -8.32 -16.54
CA ASP A 208 -10.48 -8.01 -17.95
C ASP A 208 -11.39 -6.89 -18.46
N VAL A 209 -11.07 -5.66 -18.09
CA VAL A 209 -11.75 -4.47 -18.62
C VAL A 209 -10.97 -3.94 -19.83
N PRO A 210 -11.60 -3.84 -21.02
CA PRO A 210 -10.96 -3.31 -22.21
C PRO A 210 -10.41 -1.90 -21.99
N ALA A 211 -9.21 -1.62 -22.53
CA ALA A 211 -8.57 -0.30 -22.40
C ALA A 211 -9.47 0.87 -22.87
N GLU A 212 -10.35 0.64 -23.83
CA GLU A 212 -11.26 1.66 -24.37
C GLU A 212 -12.35 2.06 -23.37
N ASP A 213 -12.89 1.09 -22.64
CA ASP A 213 -13.88 1.35 -21.60
C ASP A 213 -13.23 1.96 -20.35
N VAL A 214 -11.99 1.56 -20.04
CA VAL A 214 -11.19 2.23 -19.00
C VAL A 214 -10.98 3.70 -19.35
N GLN A 215 -10.68 4.02 -20.61
CA GLN A 215 -10.50 5.40 -21.02
C GLN A 215 -11.79 6.23 -20.88
N LYS A 216 -12.95 5.67 -21.24
CA LYS A 216 -14.24 6.35 -21.03
C LYS A 216 -14.47 6.67 -19.55
N LYS A 217 -14.26 5.69 -18.67
CA LYS A 217 -14.37 5.86 -17.20
C LYS A 217 -13.38 6.90 -16.66
N LEU A 218 -12.16 6.94 -17.20
CA LEU A 218 -11.16 7.94 -16.80
C LEU A 218 -11.53 9.36 -17.25
N LYS A 219 -12.16 9.51 -18.43
CA LYS A 219 -12.69 10.79 -18.91
C LYS A 219 -13.88 11.29 -18.09
N GLU A 220 -14.71 10.37 -17.60
CA GLU A 220 -15.83 10.67 -16.71
C GLU A 220 -15.38 10.99 -15.27
N SER A 221 -14.11 10.77 -14.94
CA SER A 221 -13.59 11.07 -13.61
C SER A 221 -13.50 12.58 -13.36
N GLU A 222 -13.85 12.99 -12.14
CA GLU A 222 -13.78 14.37 -11.66
C GLU A 222 -12.35 14.94 -11.63
N LYS A 223 -11.33 14.07 -11.74
CA LYS A 223 -9.92 14.45 -11.65
C LYS A 223 -9.36 14.82 -13.04
N PRO A 224 -9.01 16.10 -13.29
CA PRO A 224 -8.68 16.58 -14.63
C PRO A 224 -7.41 15.92 -15.19
N TYR A 225 -6.45 15.58 -14.33
CA TYR A 225 -5.19 14.96 -14.75
C TYR A 225 -5.37 13.52 -15.25
N LEU A 226 -6.40 12.79 -14.80
CA LEU A 226 -6.68 11.41 -15.26
C LEU A 226 -7.28 11.37 -16.68
N GLN A 227 -7.81 12.49 -17.16
CA GLN A 227 -8.41 12.59 -18.49
C GLN A 227 -7.35 12.59 -19.61
N ASN A 228 -6.10 12.95 -19.28
CA ASN A 228 -4.99 13.04 -20.23
C ASN A 228 -4.26 11.71 -20.48
N VAL A 229 -4.72 10.61 -19.87
CA VAL A 229 -4.09 9.30 -20.04
C VAL A 229 -4.26 8.82 -21.48
N SER A 230 -3.14 8.47 -22.13
CA SER A 230 -3.15 8.00 -23.51
C SER A 230 -3.78 6.60 -23.63
N LEU A 231 -4.56 6.39 -24.69
CA LEU A 231 -5.14 5.08 -25.00
C LEU A 231 -4.06 4.05 -25.37
N SER A 232 -2.97 4.49 -25.99
CA SER A 232 -1.81 3.65 -26.31
C SER A 232 -1.18 3.08 -25.03
N TYR A 233 -1.02 3.90 -23.99
CA TYR A 233 -0.52 3.47 -22.68
C TYR A 233 -1.42 2.43 -22.03
N LEU A 234 -2.75 2.64 -22.03
CA LEU A 234 -3.71 1.69 -21.46
C LEU A 234 -3.73 0.35 -22.21
N LYS A 235 -3.65 0.37 -23.55
CA LYS A 235 -3.50 -0.84 -24.38
C LYS A 235 -2.16 -1.53 -24.12
N GLY A 236 -1.10 -0.76 -23.86
CA GLY A 236 0.20 -1.25 -23.42
C GLY A 236 0.10 -2.07 -22.13
N ILE A 237 -0.62 -1.55 -21.14
CA ILE A 237 -0.84 -2.22 -19.84
C ILE A 237 -1.61 -3.52 -20.03
N GLU A 238 -2.72 -3.47 -20.77
CA GLU A 238 -3.55 -4.65 -21.04
C GLU A 238 -2.73 -5.75 -21.74
N THR A 239 -1.93 -5.37 -22.74
CA THR A 239 -1.05 -6.31 -23.46
C THR A 239 0.01 -6.88 -22.52
N ALA A 240 0.62 -6.06 -21.66
CA ALA A 240 1.64 -6.51 -20.72
C ALA A 240 1.07 -7.49 -19.68
N TYR A 241 -0.15 -7.26 -19.19
CA TYR A 241 -0.85 -8.21 -18.33
C TYR A 241 -1.01 -9.56 -19.04
N LYS A 242 -1.62 -9.56 -20.22
CA LYS A 242 -1.95 -10.78 -20.98
C LYS A 242 -0.71 -11.57 -21.42
N THR A 243 0.37 -10.88 -21.82
CA THR A 243 1.56 -11.53 -22.40
C THR A 243 2.58 -11.98 -21.37
N LYS A 244 2.71 -11.28 -20.23
CA LYS A 244 3.83 -11.52 -19.30
C LYS A 244 3.45 -11.76 -17.86
N VAL A 245 2.43 -11.07 -17.32
CA VAL A 245 2.04 -11.24 -15.91
C VAL A 245 1.19 -12.49 -15.73
N LEU A 246 0.09 -12.62 -16.48
CA LEU A 246 -0.83 -13.74 -16.32
C LEU A 246 -0.16 -15.11 -16.55
N PRO A 247 0.73 -15.30 -17.55
CA PRO A 247 1.43 -16.58 -17.72
C PRO A 247 2.45 -16.90 -16.62
N GLU A 248 3.03 -15.90 -15.96
CA GLU A 248 3.94 -16.10 -14.81
C GLU A 248 3.13 -16.49 -13.57
N ILE A 249 2.10 -15.69 -13.26
CA ILE A 249 1.17 -15.90 -12.15
C ILE A 249 0.49 -17.26 -12.23
N SER A 250 0.05 -17.68 -13.42
CA SER A 250 -0.63 -18.97 -13.62
C SER A 250 0.23 -20.19 -13.28
N LYS A 251 1.57 -20.06 -13.25
CA LYS A 251 2.47 -21.16 -12.88
C LYS A 251 2.57 -21.32 -11.37
N GLU A 252 2.61 -20.20 -10.65
CA GLU A 252 2.93 -20.17 -9.22
C GLU A 252 1.70 -19.98 -8.32
N SER A 253 0.59 -19.47 -8.86
CA SER A 253 -0.63 -19.16 -8.11
C SER A 253 -1.89 -19.55 -8.90
N GLU A 254 -3.02 -19.66 -8.22
CA GLU A 254 -4.30 -19.84 -8.90
C GLU A 254 -4.75 -18.52 -9.53
N LEU A 255 -5.24 -18.56 -10.76
CA LEU A 255 -5.65 -17.40 -11.52
C LEU A 255 -7.11 -17.55 -11.92
N LEU A 256 -7.95 -16.60 -11.49
CA LEU A 256 -9.32 -16.43 -11.95
C LEU A 256 -9.42 -15.17 -12.80
N ARG A 257 -10.13 -15.27 -13.93
CA ARG A 257 -10.33 -14.15 -14.86
C ARG A 257 -11.82 -13.88 -14.97
N TYR A 258 -12.21 -12.63 -14.80
CA TYR A 258 -13.59 -12.20 -14.89
C TYR A 258 -13.74 -11.06 -15.88
N ASP A 259 -14.81 -11.16 -16.67
CA ASP A 259 -15.27 -10.07 -17.52
C ASP A 259 -16.10 -9.06 -16.70
N PRO A 260 -16.25 -7.80 -17.13
CA PRO A 260 -16.89 -6.74 -16.35
C PRO A 260 -18.36 -7.04 -15.99
N ILE A 261 -19.04 -7.87 -16.80
CA ILE A 261 -20.43 -8.28 -16.59
C ILE A 261 -20.50 -9.31 -15.44
N GLU A 262 -19.57 -10.25 -15.41
CA GLU A 262 -19.51 -11.31 -14.40
C GLU A 262 -19.09 -10.78 -13.03
N VAL A 263 -18.34 -9.68 -12.98
CA VAL A 263 -17.93 -9.01 -11.72
C VAL A 263 -19.13 -8.54 -10.88
N GLN A 264 -20.30 -8.36 -11.49
CA GLN A 264 -21.51 -7.98 -10.76
C GLN A 264 -22.08 -9.13 -9.92
N ASP A 265 -21.79 -10.37 -10.31
CA ASP A 265 -22.25 -11.58 -9.64
C ASP A 265 -21.21 -12.04 -8.61
N LEU A 266 -21.34 -11.55 -7.39
CA LEU A 266 -20.44 -11.90 -6.29
C LEU A 266 -20.55 -13.38 -5.92
N GLU A 267 -21.76 -13.94 -5.97
CA GLU A 267 -22.03 -15.33 -5.56
C GLU A 267 -21.25 -16.30 -6.44
N LYS A 268 -21.26 -16.09 -7.76
CA LYS A 268 -20.46 -16.87 -8.70
C LYS A 268 -18.96 -16.82 -8.37
N ILE A 269 -18.43 -15.64 -8.04
CA ILE A 269 -17.01 -15.48 -7.70
C ILE A 269 -16.67 -16.27 -6.41
N LEU A 270 -17.56 -16.22 -5.42
CA LEU A 270 -17.37 -16.96 -4.16
C LEU A 270 -17.39 -18.48 -4.40
N GLU A 271 -18.33 -18.98 -5.21
CA GLU A 271 -18.41 -20.39 -5.59
C GLU A 271 -17.14 -20.85 -6.33
N ASP A 272 -16.68 -20.06 -7.30
CA ASP A 272 -15.45 -20.35 -8.04
C ASP A 272 -14.26 -20.43 -7.08
N ILE A 273 -14.12 -19.49 -6.15
CA ILE A 273 -13.05 -19.48 -5.15
C ILE A 273 -13.12 -20.70 -4.23
N ASP A 274 -14.31 -21.06 -3.76
CA ASP A 274 -14.50 -22.22 -2.87
C ASP A 274 -14.25 -23.56 -3.58
N SER A 275 -14.43 -23.61 -4.90
CA SER A 275 -14.12 -24.78 -5.73
C SER A 275 -12.61 -25.02 -5.88
N LEU A 276 -11.77 -24.01 -5.60
CA LEU A 276 -10.32 -24.12 -5.75
C LEU A 276 -9.71 -24.99 -4.66
N THR A 277 -8.84 -25.92 -5.08
CA THR A 277 -8.10 -26.79 -4.17
C THR A 277 -6.75 -26.20 -3.74
N PHE A 278 -6.37 -25.04 -4.30
CA PHE A 278 -5.13 -24.30 -4.02
C PHE A 278 -3.90 -25.19 -3.96
N LYS A 279 -3.61 -26.02 -4.96
CA LYS A 279 -2.44 -26.92 -4.94
C LYS A 279 -1.17 -26.30 -5.50
N LYS A 280 -1.29 -25.18 -6.22
CA LYS A 280 -0.17 -24.48 -6.84
C LYS A 280 0.60 -23.62 -5.84
N GLY A 281 1.88 -23.42 -6.14
CA GLY A 281 2.78 -22.54 -5.40
C GLY A 281 3.53 -23.20 -4.24
N HIS A 282 4.47 -22.44 -3.70
CA HIS A 282 5.42 -22.91 -2.69
C HIS A 282 4.88 -22.81 -1.24
N TRP A 283 3.60 -22.46 -1.05
CA TRP A 283 3.01 -22.31 0.28
C TRP A 283 2.91 -23.63 1.05
N HIS A 284 2.66 -24.75 0.35
CA HIS A 284 2.53 -26.07 0.97
C HIS A 284 3.87 -26.67 1.40
N GLU A 285 4.96 -26.20 0.80
CA GLU A 285 6.32 -26.65 1.09
C GLU A 285 6.88 -26.00 2.37
N GLN A 286 6.17 -25.00 2.92
CA GLN A 286 6.65 -24.25 4.07
C GLN A 286 6.34 -24.93 5.40
N ASN A 287 7.34 -24.94 6.27
CA ASN A 287 7.23 -25.41 7.65
C ASN A 287 7.16 -24.22 8.63
N ASN A 288 6.79 -24.49 9.89
CA ASN A 288 6.82 -23.49 10.98
C ASN A 288 8.15 -22.72 11.06
N HIS A 289 9.27 -23.40 10.82
CA HIS A 289 10.59 -22.78 10.82
C HIS A 289 10.80 -21.79 9.65
N SER A 290 10.33 -22.15 8.44
CA SER A 290 10.40 -21.26 7.28
C SER A 290 9.52 -20.03 7.50
N PHE A 291 8.30 -20.22 8.03
CA PHE A 291 7.41 -19.12 8.39
C PHE A 291 7.95 -18.24 9.52
N HIS A 292 8.67 -18.81 10.48
CA HIS A 292 9.36 -18.04 11.52
C HIS A 292 10.36 -17.06 10.88
N TYR A 293 11.24 -17.54 9.99
CA TYR A 293 12.20 -16.65 9.33
C TYR A 293 11.55 -15.62 8.43
N MET A 294 10.49 -16.00 7.72
CA MET A 294 9.71 -15.08 6.91
C MET A 294 9.10 -13.98 7.78
N ARG A 295 8.48 -14.33 8.92
CA ARG A 295 7.93 -13.37 9.89
C ARG A 295 9.01 -12.43 10.43
N MET A 296 10.17 -12.96 10.81
CA MET A 296 11.32 -12.17 11.26
C MET A 296 11.84 -11.21 10.19
N PHE A 297 11.75 -11.60 8.90
CA PHE A 297 12.16 -10.77 7.79
C PHE A 297 11.15 -9.65 7.52
N VAL A 298 9.85 -9.96 7.42
CA VAL A 298 8.81 -8.99 7.07
C VAL A 298 8.49 -7.99 8.19
N GLN A 299 8.81 -8.34 9.44
CA GLN A 299 8.67 -7.42 10.57
C GLN A 299 9.77 -6.35 10.62
N ASP A 300 10.94 -6.62 10.02
CA ASP A 300 12.11 -5.75 10.11
C ASP A 300 12.27 -4.91 8.84
N THR A 301 11.70 -3.69 8.88
CA THR A 301 11.78 -2.73 7.77
C THR A 301 13.22 -2.44 7.34
N ASN A 302 14.21 -2.53 8.25
CA ASN A 302 15.62 -2.29 7.92
C ASN A 302 16.24 -3.42 7.09
N LYS A 303 15.63 -4.62 7.06
CA LYS A 303 16.06 -5.71 6.16
C LYS A 303 15.34 -5.67 4.82
N ILE A 304 14.14 -5.12 4.79
CA ILE A 304 13.27 -5.08 3.60
C ILE A 304 13.71 -3.94 2.66
N LEU A 305 13.89 -2.73 3.20
CA LEU A 305 14.21 -1.54 2.39
C LEU A 305 15.53 -1.61 1.60
N PRO A 306 16.64 -2.19 2.12
CA PRO A 306 17.88 -2.28 1.35
C PRO A 306 17.77 -3.12 0.07
N LEU A 307 16.79 -4.02 -0.03
CA LEU A 307 16.58 -4.83 -1.24
C LEU A 307 16.00 -4.03 -2.40
N VAL A 308 15.33 -2.92 -2.10
CA VAL A 308 14.74 -2.02 -3.10
C VAL A 308 15.59 -0.77 -3.35
N HIS A 309 16.40 -0.35 -2.37
CA HIS A 309 17.33 0.77 -2.49
C HIS A 309 18.75 0.29 -2.79
N LEU A 310 19.01 -0.06 -4.04
CA LEU A 310 20.33 -0.45 -4.51
C LEU A 310 21.22 0.77 -4.74
N PRO A 311 22.53 0.70 -4.47
CA PRO A 311 23.48 1.81 -4.69
C PRO A 311 23.87 1.92 -6.17
N ILE A 312 22.88 2.03 -7.06
CA ILE A 312 23.05 2.20 -8.50
C ILE A 312 22.70 3.65 -8.85
N TYR A 313 23.68 4.38 -9.35
CA TYR A 313 23.51 5.80 -9.66
C TYR A 313 22.72 5.98 -10.96
N LEU A 314 21.54 6.59 -10.82
CA LEU A 314 20.65 7.00 -11.90
C LEU A 314 20.24 8.46 -11.71
N PRO A 315 20.37 9.34 -12.73
CA PRO A 315 20.02 10.76 -12.61
C PRO A 315 18.58 11.03 -12.16
N GLU A 316 17.64 10.13 -12.47
CA GLU A 316 16.22 10.30 -12.19
C GLU A 316 15.84 10.07 -10.71
N ILE A 317 16.65 9.29 -9.98
CA ILE A 317 16.38 8.89 -8.58
C ILE A 317 17.48 9.31 -7.61
N THR A 318 18.70 9.55 -8.09
CA THR A 318 19.84 9.88 -7.22
C THR A 318 19.73 11.32 -6.77
N MET A 319 19.69 11.52 -5.45
CA MET A 319 19.79 12.85 -4.85
C MET A 319 21.25 13.19 -4.54
N SER A 320 21.59 14.47 -4.64
CA SER A 320 22.91 14.93 -4.21
C SER A 320 23.08 14.81 -2.69
N ALA A 321 24.33 14.74 -2.23
CA ALA A 321 24.62 14.68 -0.79
C ALA A 321 24.09 15.92 -0.05
N HIS A 322 24.20 17.11 -0.67
CA HIS A 322 23.71 18.36 -0.08
C HIS A 322 22.18 18.39 0.05
N GLU A 323 21.45 17.93 -0.98
CA GLU A 323 19.99 17.83 -0.92
C GLU A 323 19.56 16.80 0.12
N THR A 324 20.26 15.68 0.21
CA THR A 324 19.97 14.62 1.19
C THR A 324 20.17 15.11 2.62
N ASP A 325 21.25 15.84 2.90
CA ASP A 325 21.52 16.41 4.23
C ASP A 325 20.49 17.48 4.62
N ALA A 326 20.14 18.37 3.68
CA ALA A 326 19.09 19.36 3.88
C ALA A 326 17.73 18.71 4.12
N PHE A 327 17.38 17.69 3.33
CA PHE A 327 16.17 16.89 3.49
C PHE A 327 16.12 16.22 4.87
N TRP A 328 17.19 15.57 5.28
CA TRP A 328 17.28 14.88 6.57
C TRP A 328 17.18 15.82 7.75
N THR A 329 17.84 16.98 7.68
CA THR A 329 17.76 18.03 8.69
C THR A 329 16.34 18.58 8.79
N THR A 330 15.68 18.80 7.65
CA THR A 330 14.29 19.26 7.62
C THR A 330 13.35 18.21 8.20
N PHE A 331 13.51 16.93 7.83
CA PHE A 331 12.72 15.83 8.36
C PHE A 331 12.83 15.72 9.89
N ARG A 332 14.04 15.78 10.44
CA ARG A 332 14.29 15.72 11.90
C ARG A 332 13.79 16.94 12.67
N SER A 333 13.56 18.06 11.98
CA SER A 333 12.98 19.26 12.60
C SER A 333 11.45 19.19 12.70
N LEU A 334 10.81 18.22 12.03
CA LEU A 334 9.38 17.98 12.18
C LEU A 334 9.04 17.43 13.57
N PRO A 335 7.88 17.83 14.13
CA PRO A 335 7.47 17.37 15.44
C PRO A 335 7.26 15.85 15.43
N GLY A 336 7.82 15.16 16.42
CA GLY A 336 7.70 13.71 16.59
C GLY A 336 8.59 12.85 15.69
N GLN A 337 9.47 13.47 14.88
CA GLN A 337 10.34 12.76 13.92
C GLN A 337 11.83 12.83 14.29
N LYS A 338 12.18 13.50 15.41
CA LYS A 338 13.57 13.69 15.83
C LYS A 338 14.16 12.42 16.45
N TYR A 339 13.38 11.71 17.26
CA TYR A 339 13.76 10.48 17.95
C TYR A 339 12.79 9.34 17.63
N ALA A 340 13.10 8.13 18.11
CA ALA A 340 12.20 6.99 17.98
C ALA A 340 10.83 7.26 18.60
N LYS A 341 9.78 6.65 18.03
CA LYS A 341 8.39 6.79 18.51
C LYS A 341 8.32 6.44 20.00
N GLY A 342 7.73 7.32 20.81
CA GLY A 342 7.65 7.16 22.26
C GLY A 342 8.73 7.87 23.08
N TYR A 343 9.71 8.51 22.42
CA TYR A 343 10.82 9.27 23.02
C TYR A 343 10.84 10.76 22.60
N ASN A 344 9.76 11.28 22.03
CA ASN A 344 9.68 12.64 21.50
C ASN A 344 8.92 13.56 22.48
N ALA A 345 9.65 14.39 23.23
CA ALA A 345 9.08 15.28 24.26
C ALA A 345 8.17 16.38 23.67
N ASP A 346 8.45 16.79 22.43
CA ASP A 346 7.74 17.79 21.65
C ASP A 346 6.31 17.37 21.27
N VAL A 347 6.03 16.07 21.14
CA VAL A 347 4.68 15.53 20.94
C VAL A 347 4.02 15.07 22.24
N GLY A 348 4.67 15.31 23.39
CA GLY A 348 4.13 15.01 24.71
C GLY A 348 4.35 13.56 25.16
N ASP A 349 5.35 12.86 24.62
CA ASP A 349 5.73 11.54 25.12
C ASP A 349 6.15 11.62 26.59
N LYS A 350 5.56 10.76 27.42
CA LYS A 350 5.83 10.69 28.87
C LYS A 350 6.79 9.56 29.19
N TYR A 351 7.45 9.69 30.35
CA TYR A 351 8.37 8.69 30.92
C TYR A 351 9.56 8.36 30.00
N ILE A 352 10.02 9.34 29.21
CA ILE A 352 11.11 9.14 28.23
C ILE A 352 12.38 8.57 28.88
N TRP A 353 12.70 8.98 30.11
CA TRP A 353 13.87 8.52 30.86
C TRP A 353 13.73 7.11 31.47
N LEU A 354 12.53 6.53 31.45
CA LEU A 354 12.22 5.20 32.02
C LEU A 354 11.85 4.15 30.94
N LYS A 355 11.91 4.54 29.67
CA LYS A 355 11.78 3.64 28.52
C LYS A 355 13.17 3.46 27.90
#